data_AF-A0A6J2XQZ3-F1
#
_entry.id   AF-A0A6J2XQZ3-F1
#
_cell.length_a   1.000
_cell.length_b   1.000
_cell.length_c   1.000
_cell.angle_alpha   90.00
_cell.angle_beta   90.00
_cell.angle_gamma   90.00
#
_symmetry.space_group_name_H-M   'P 1'
#
loop_
_entity.id
_entity.type
_entity.pdbx_description
1 polymer ?
#
loop_
_entity_poly.entity_id
_entity_poly.type
_entity_poly.pdbx_seq_one_letter_code
_entity_poly.pdbx_strand_id
1 'polypeptide(L)'
;MARFTMFSLVAVLFVLANVHGAEEELKIDVVSKPEVCQVKSKNGDMLTMHYTGTLNDGTKFDSSHLPEGIERTFVMIKPDGVQRGLVGSIISRFEQKGLKLVGLKFMHASECLLRQHYAEHEGRPFFEPLVKYVQSGPVVAMVLEGPDAIKVGRLLIGTTDPSKSPPGTIRGDLALQTRKNLIHGSDSSESAQREIELWFGQRELVGWEKDSDKWLLERE
;
A
#
# COMPACT_ATOMS: atom_id res chain seq x y z
N MET A 1 -36.11 51.45 55.20
CA MET A 1 -35.67 50.17 54.59
C MET A 1 -34.34 50.41 53.89
N ALA A 2 -33.24 50.21 54.61
CA ALA A 2 -31.89 50.37 54.09
C ALA A 2 -30.92 49.51 54.91
N ARG A 3 -30.06 48.79 54.17
CA ARG A 3 -28.69 48.33 54.50
C ARG A 3 -28.47 47.54 55.80
N PHE A 4 -28.17 46.25 55.63
CA PHE A 4 -27.20 45.55 56.45
C PHE A 4 -26.05 45.06 55.55
N THR A 5 -24.88 45.63 55.75
CA THR A 5 -23.58 45.14 55.29
C THR A 5 -23.07 44.12 56.30
N MET A 6 -22.67 42.93 55.85
CA MET A 6 -21.81 42.04 56.62
C MET A 6 -20.72 41.48 55.70
N PHE A 7 -19.49 41.87 56.01
CA PHE A 7 -18.25 41.36 55.44
C PHE A 7 -17.91 39.98 56.02
N SER A 8 -17.16 39.20 55.24
CA SER A 8 -16.18 38.16 55.66
C SER A 8 -16.62 36.69 55.66
N LEU A 9 -16.16 35.93 54.65
CA LEU A 9 -15.39 34.66 54.71
C LEU A 9 -15.24 34.14 53.25
N VAL A 10 -14.12 34.37 52.56
CA VAL A 10 -12.91 33.53 52.46
C VAL A 10 -13.18 32.07 52.04
N ALA A 11 -12.42 31.65 51.02
CA ALA A 11 -12.22 30.30 50.48
C ALA A 11 -13.21 29.80 49.41
N VAL A 12 -13.07 30.34 48.18
CA VAL A 12 -13.24 29.49 46.98
C VAL A 12 -11.88 29.36 46.33
N LEU A 13 -11.34 28.16 46.46
CA LEU A 13 -10.12 27.67 45.82
C LEU A 13 -10.25 27.81 44.30
N PHE A 14 -9.69 28.86 43.71
CA PHE A 14 -9.43 28.89 42.27
C PHE A 14 -8.20 28.01 42.01
N VAL A 15 -8.42 26.72 41.83
CA VAL A 15 -7.45 25.87 41.13
C VAL A 15 -7.58 26.21 39.65
N LEU A 16 -6.88 27.27 39.24
CA LEU A 16 -6.50 27.43 37.85
C LEU A 16 -5.45 26.36 37.56
N ALA A 17 -5.91 25.16 37.23
CA ALA A 17 -5.12 24.21 36.48
C ALA A 17 -4.89 24.85 35.11
N ASN A 18 -3.84 25.66 35.01
CA ASN A 18 -3.22 26.05 33.77
C ASN A 18 -2.78 24.76 33.09
N VAL A 19 -3.65 24.20 32.24
CA VAL A 19 -3.26 23.20 31.24
C VAL A 19 -2.44 23.92 30.19
N HIS A 20 -1.20 24.26 30.55
CA HIS A 20 -0.16 24.51 29.56
C HIS A 20 0.30 23.14 29.09
N GLY A 21 -0.44 22.57 28.14
CA GLY A 21 0.16 21.58 27.25
C GLY A 21 1.30 22.30 26.55
N ALA A 22 2.54 21.96 26.92
CA ALA A 22 3.71 22.46 26.26
C ALA A 22 3.59 22.12 24.77
N GLU A 23 3.50 23.14 23.92
CA GLU A 23 3.85 22.97 22.51
C GLU A 23 5.35 22.66 22.49
N GLU A 24 5.70 21.38 22.55
CA GLU A 24 7.07 20.95 22.30
C GLU A 24 7.38 21.29 20.84
N GLU A 25 8.17 22.34 20.67
CA GLU A 25 8.65 22.82 19.39
C GLU A 25 9.32 21.65 18.65
N LEU A 26 8.80 21.32 17.47
CA LEU A 26 9.22 20.16 16.69
C LEU A 26 10.67 20.39 16.20
N LYS A 27 11.63 19.73 16.86
CA LYS A 27 13.05 19.83 16.50
C LYS A 27 13.36 18.91 15.33
N ILE A 28 13.78 19.50 14.21
CA ILE A 28 14.21 18.78 13.02
C ILE A 28 15.74 18.75 13.00
N ASP A 29 16.31 17.59 13.35
CA ASP A 29 17.76 17.35 13.28
C ASP A 29 18.13 16.60 11.99
N VAL A 30 19.12 17.11 11.25
CA VAL A 30 19.64 16.45 10.05
C VAL A 30 20.73 15.45 10.46
N VAL A 31 20.35 14.19 10.61
CA VAL A 31 21.25 13.11 11.08
C VAL A 31 22.27 12.69 10.01
N SER A 32 21.92 12.84 8.73
CA SER A 32 22.75 12.39 7.61
C SER A 32 22.38 13.15 6.34
N LYS A 33 23.41 13.53 5.57
CA LYS A 33 23.26 14.13 4.25
C LYS A 33 24.21 13.43 3.27
N PRO A 34 23.75 13.02 2.08
CA PRO A 34 24.65 12.45 1.08
C PRO A 34 25.68 13.48 0.60
N GLU A 35 26.94 13.05 0.46
CA GLU A 35 28.08 13.92 0.09
C GLU A 35 27.93 14.59 -1.27
N VAL A 36 27.21 13.94 -2.20
CA VAL A 36 26.92 14.48 -3.54
C VAL A 36 25.41 14.47 -3.77
N CYS A 37 24.78 15.65 -3.66
CA CYS A 37 23.40 15.85 -4.07
C CYS A 37 23.37 16.84 -5.23
N GLN A 38 23.11 16.35 -6.45
CA GLN A 38 23.08 17.17 -7.67
C GLN A 38 21.86 18.08 -7.75
N VAL A 39 20.78 17.74 -7.03
CA VAL A 39 19.56 18.55 -6.93
C VAL A 39 19.56 19.27 -5.58
N LYS A 40 19.61 20.61 -5.62
CA LYS A 40 19.46 21.45 -4.42
C LYS A 40 18.00 21.88 -4.31
N SER A 41 17.37 21.62 -3.17
CA SER A 41 16.04 22.12 -2.88
C SER A 41 16.03 23.65 -2.88
N LYS A 42 14.94 24.23 -3.39
CA LYS A 42 14.65 25.66 -3.47
C LYS A 42 13.45 26.00 -2.60
N ASN A 43 13.34 27.26 -2.22
CA ASN A 43 12.20 27.72 -1.44
C ASN A 43 10.92 27.62 -2.30
N GLY A 44 9.91 26.94 -1.78
CA GLY A 44 8.69 26.57 -2.54
C GLY A 44 8.71 25.16 -3.14
N ASP A 45 9.80 24.41 -3.02
CA ASP A 45 9.80 23.00 -3.37
C ASP A 45 8.93 22.20 -2.39
N MET A 46 8.12 21.29 -2.92
CA MET A 46 7.33 20.36 -2.13
C MET A 46 8.20 19.19 -1.69
N LEU A 47 8.31 18.99 -0.37
CA LEU A 47 9.02 17.87 0.23
C LEU A 47 8.02 16.77 0.61
N THR A 48 8.21 15.56 0.08
CA THR A 48 7.51 14.36 0.56
C THR A 48 8.42 13.64 1.54
N MET A 49 8.07 13.66 2.82
CA MET A 49 8.84 13.01 3.88
C MET A 49 8.17 11.73 4.34
N HIS A 50 8.94 10.64 4.36
CA HIS A 50 8.54 9.41 5.01
C HIS A 50 8.94 9.47 6.48
N TYR A 51 7.94 9.42 7.38
CA TYR A 51 8.14 9.31 8.82
C TYR A 51 7.74 7.91 9.30
N THR A 52 8.37 7.45 10.36
CA THR A 52 8.00 6.25 11.13
C THR A 52 8.18 6.60 12.59
N GLY A 53 7.21 6.31 13.42
CA GLY A 53 7.17 6.71 14.82
C GLY A 53 6.33 5.77 15.66
N THR A 54 6.38 5.99 16.96
CA THR A 54 5.56 5.29 17.93
C THR A 54 5.01 6.33 18.88
N LEU A 55 3.69 6.37 19.05
CA LEU A 55 3.01 7.21 20.03
C LEU A 55 3.38 6.73 21.44
N ASN A 56 3.14 7.58 22.44
CA ASN A 56 3.47 7.28 23.84
C ASN A 56 2.74 6.05 24.39
N ASP A 57 1.63 5.65 23.77
CA ASP A 57 0.86 4.45 24.10
C ASP A 57 1.39 3.17 23.41
N GLY A 58 2.47 3.26 22.64
CA GLY A 58 3.06 2.14 21.90
C GLY A 58 2.49 1.93 20.50
N THR A 59 1.51 2.74 20.08
CA THR A 59 0.94 2.67 18.73
C THR A 59 1.96 3.13 17.70
N LYS A 60 2.30 2.28 16.74
CA LYS A 60 3.18 2.67 15.64
C LYS A 60 2.39 3.49 14.63
N PHE A 61 2.97 4.59 14.17
CA PHE A 61 2.46 5.37 13.05
C PHE A 61 3.59 5.57 12.05
N ASP A 62 3.29 5.47 10.77
CA ASP A 62 4.27 5.77 9.74
C ASP A 62 3.59 6.42 8.53
N SER A 63 4.40 6.94 7.65
CA SER A 63 4.02 7.52 6.35
C SER A 63 3.49 6.48 5.36
N SER A 64 3.52 5.18 5.71
CA SER A 64 2.77 4.14 5.02
C SER A 64 1.38 3.91 5.61
N HIS A 65 0.99 4.63 6.68
CA HIS A 65 -0.38 4.64 7.18
C HIS A 65 -1.28 5.30 6.13
N LEU A 66 -2.00 4.45 5.42
CA LEU A 66 -2.96 4.84 4.42
C LEU A 66 -4.12 5.57 5.10
N PRO A 67 -4.83 6.47 4.39
CA PRO A 67 -6.10 7.00 4.90
C PRO A 67 -7.01 5.87 5.35
N GLU A 68 -7.82 6.10 6.39
CA GLU A 68 -8.73 5.08 6.91
C GLU A 68 -9.61 4.52 5.77
N GLY A 69 -9.65 3.19 5.63
CA GLY A 69 -10.36 2.51 4.55
C GLY A 69 -9.60 2.35 3.22
N ILE A 70 -8.36 2.83 3.11
CA ILE A 70 -7.50 2.59 1.93
C ILE A 70 -6.53 1.44 2.19
N GLU A 71 -6.48 0.48 1.27
CA GLU A 71 -5.59 -0.68 1.32
C GLU A 71 -4.62 -0.70 0.13
N ARG A 72 -3.53 -1.46 0.27
CA ARG A 72 -2.65 -1.83 -0.84
C ARG A 72 -2.70 -3.33 -1.08
N THR A 73 -2.60 -3.74 -2.34
CA THR A 73 -2.47 -5.13 -2.75
C THR A 73 -1.30 -5.32 -3.69
N PHE A 74 -0.64 -6.47 -3.61
CA PHE A 74 0.37 -6.87 -4.57
C PHE A 74 -0.27 -7.68 -5.71
N VAL A 75 0.12 -7.34 -6.94
CA VAL A 75 -0.29 -8.05 -8.14
C VAL A 75 0.95 -8.33 -8.99
N MET A 76 1.01 -9.51 -9.60
CA MET A 76 2.10 -9.87 -10.51
C MET A 76 1.57 -10.51 -11.78
N ILE A 77 1.86 -9.89 -12.93
CA ILE A 77 1.68 -10.50 -14.24
C ILE A 77 2.81 -11.51 -14.45
N LYS A 78 2.43 -12.77 -14.58
CA LYS A 78 3.32 -13.91 -14.77
C LYS A 78 3.91 -13.93 -16.18
N PRO A 79 4.93 -14.77 -16.45
CA PRO A 79 5.61 -14.77 -17.74
C PRO A 79 4.68 -15.04 -18.93
N ASP A 80 3.64 -15.85 -18.79
CA ASP A 80 2.64 -16.06 -19.84
C ASP A 80 1.85 -14.80 -20.17
N GLY A 81 1.51 -13.97 -19.19
CA GLY A 81 0.84 -12.68 -19.44
C GLY A 81 1.74 -11.71 -20.20
N VAL A 82 3.04 -11.68 -19.86
CA VAL A 82 4.02 -10.86 -20.57
C VAL A 82 4.25 -11.37 -21.99
N GLN A 83 4.52 -12.66 -22.16
CA GLN A 83 4.83 -13.27 -23.46
C GLN A 83 3.65 -13.18 -24.45
N ARG A 84 2.43 -13.05 -23.95
CA ARG A 84 1.22 -12.86 -24.75
C ARG A 84 0.89 -11.39 -25.05
N GLY A 85 1.73 -10.45 -24.61
CA GLY A 85 1.50 -9.01 -24.84
C GLY A 85 0.31 -8.44 -24.05
N LEU A 86 -0.06 -9.06 -22.92
CA LEU A 86 -1.28 -8.69 -22.17
C LEU A 86 -1.02 -7.68 -21.04
N VAL A 87 0.20 -7.16 -20.91
CA VAL A 87 0.59 -6.25 -19.82
C VAL A 87 -0.33 -5.02 -19.75
N GLY A 88 -0.48 -4.30 -20.88
CA GLY A 88 -1.34 -3.13 -20.95
C GLY A 88 -2.81 -3.49 -20.66
N SER A 89 -3.32 -4.55 -21.29
CA SER A 89 -4.70 -5.00 -21.10
C SER A 89 -5.02 -5.34 -19.65
N ILE A 90 -4.07 -5.94 -18.91
CA ILE A 90 -4.24 -6.27 -17.50
C ILE A 90 -4.18 -5.01 -16.63
N ILE A 91 -3.17 -4.16 -16.80
CA ILE A 91 -3.04 -2.92 -16.02
C ILE A 91 -4.29 -2.05 -16.20
N SER A 92 -4.78 -1.92 -17.44
CA SER A 92 -5.99 -1.15 -17.74
C SER A 92 -7.22 -1.64 -16.99
N ARG A 93 -7.36 -2.94 -16.64
CA ARG A 93 -8.49 -3.42 -15.84
C ARG A 93 -8.51 -2.82 -14.44
N PHE A 94 -7.33 -2.67 -13.82
CA PHE A 94 -7.20 -2.08 -12.49
C PHE A 94 -7.35 -0.56 -12.54
N GLU A 95 -6.74 0.10 -13.53
CA GLU A 95 -6.85 1.55 -13.72
C GLU A 95 -8.29 1.98 -14.02
N GLN A 96 -8.99 1.27 -14.92
CA GLN A 96 -10.39 1.57 -15.27
C GLN A 96 -11.34 1.30 -14.10
N LYS A 97 -11.01 0.35 -13.21
CA LYS A 97 -11.76 0.15 -11.96
C LYS A 97 -11.61 1.33 -11.00
N GLY A 98 -10.52 2.10 -11.13
CA GLY A 98 -10.21 3.22 -10.26
C GLY A 98 -9.18 2.89 -9.18
N LEU A 99 -8.49 1.76 -9.23
CA LEU A 99 -7.35 1.51 -8.34
C LEU A 99 -6.16 2.39 -8.75
N LYS A 100 -5.39 2.86 -7.77
CA LYS A 100 -4.23 3.74 -7.97
C LYS A 100 -2.95 2.90 -8.04
N LEU A 101 -2.19 3.04 -9.12
CA LEU A 101 -0.88 2.39 -9.24
C LEU A 101 0.16 3.16 -8.42
N VAL A 102 0.77 2.51 -7.44
CA VAL A 102 1.78 3.14 -6.55
C VAL A 102 3.16 2.48 -6.65
N GLY A 103 3.27 1.34 -7.34
CA GLY A 103 4.56 0.72 -7.66
C GLY A 103 4.43 -0.16 -8.90
N LEU A 104 5.44 -0.15 -9.76
CA LEU A 104 5.49 -0.98 -10.98
C LEU A 104 6.93 -1.37 -11.30
N LYS A 105 7.19 -2.66 -11.51
CA LYS A 105 8.51 -3.18 -11.88
C LYS A 105 8.42 -4.26 -12.93
N PHE A 106 9.26 -4.16 -13.96
CA PHE A 106 9.47 -5.20 -14.97
C PHE A 106 10.82 -5.87 -14.73
N MET A 107 10.82 -7.16 -14.41
CA MET A 107 12.04 -7.84 -13.97
C MET A 107 12.01 -9.35 -14.22
N HIS A 108 13.18 -9.99 -14.16
CA HIS A 108 13.27 -11.43 -13.95
C HIS A 108 13.40 -11.69 -12.45
N ALA A 109 12.44 -12.42 -11.86
CA ALA A 109 12.46 -12.75 -10.45
C ALA A 109 13.50 -13.85 -10.18
N SER A 110 14.29 -13.68 -9.12
CA SER A 110 15.26 -14.69 -8.70
C SER A 110 14.54 -15.91 -8.10
N GLU A 111 15.16 -17.09 -8.17
CA GLU A 111 14.58 -18.29 -7.54
C GLU A 111 14.36 -18.08 -6.04
N CYS A 112 15.32 -17.44 -5.35
CA CYS A 112 15.22 -17.12 -3.94
C CYS A 112 13.98 -16.27 -3.63
N LEU A 113 13.73 -15.21 -4.40
CA LEU A 113 12.55 -14.36 -4.28
C LEU A 113 11.26 -15.15 -4.50
N LEU A 114 11.20 -16.00 -5.52
CA LEU A 114 10.01 -16.79 -5.85
C LEU A 114 9.72 -17.87 -4.80
N ARG A 115 10.75 -18.50 -4.23
CA ARG A 115 10.58 -19.46 -3.13
C ARG A 115 10.06 -18.79 -1.86
N GLN A 116 10.56 -17.60 -1.54
CA GLN A 116 10.03 -16.80 -0.42
C GLN A 116 8.58 -16.38 -0.67
N HIS A 117 8.27 -15.95 -1.90
CA HIS A 117 6.91 -15.55 -2.29
C HIS A 117 5.91 -16.72 -2.18
N TYR A 118 6.30 -17.91 -2.63
CA TYR A 118 5.45 -19.11 -2.59
C TYR A 118 5.72 -20.03 -1.39
N ALA A 119 6.33 -19.53 -0.31
CA ALA A 119 6.73 -20.35 0.83
C ALA A 119 5.55 -21.15 1.45
N GLU A 120 4.35 -20.59 1.45
CA GLU A 120 3.12 -21.26 1.92
C GLU A 120 2.72 -22.49 1.09
N HIS A 121 3.32 -22.67 -0.08
CA HIS A 121 3.11 -23.81 -0.96
C HIS A 121 4.23 -24.85 -0.88
N GLU A 122 5.24 -24.65 -0.03
CA GLU A 122 6.32 -25.60 0.16
C GLU A 122 5.76 -26.99 0.55
N GLY A 123 6.35 -28.05 -0.01
CA GLY A 123 5.87 -29.43 0.14
C GLY A 123 4.66 -29.80 -0.72
N ARG A 124 4.02 -28.85 -1.42
CA ARG A 124 2.97 -29.17 -2.41
C ARG A 124 3.59 -29.69 -3.71
N PRO A 125 2.96 -30.67 -4.39
CA PRO A 125 3.51 -31.28 -5.61
C PRO A 125 3.66 -30.29 -6.79
N PHE A 126 2.98 -29.15 -6.73
CA PHE A 126 3.04 -28.11 -7.75
C PHE A 126 4.04 -26.98 -7.44
N PHE A 127 4.69 -26.97 -6.27
CA PHE A 127 5.59 -25.89 -5.84
C PHE A 127 6.80 -25.73 -6.76
N GLU A 128 7.58 -26.80 -6.95
CA GLU A 128 8.76 -26.78 -7.83
C GLU A 128 8.41 -26.42 -9.29
N PRO A 129 7.37 -27.01 -9.91
CA PRO A 129 6.88 -26.56 -11.21
C PRO A 129 6.46 -25.10 -11.25
N LEU A 130 5.82 -24.58 -10.19
CA LEU A 130 5.36 -23.18 -10.11
C LEU A 130 6.54 -22.21 -10.06
N VAL A 131 7.53 -22.47 -9.21
CA VAL A 131 8.75 -21.63 -9.11
C VAL A 131 9.47 -21.60 -10.46
N LYS A 132 9.75 -22.78 -11.05
CA LYS A 132 10.40 -22.88 -12.37
C LYS A 132 9.62 -22.16 -13.47
N TYR A 133 8.29 -22.27 -13.41
CA TYR A 133 7.41 -21.60 -14.36
C TYR A 133 7.49 -20.08 -14.26
N VAL A 134 7.36 -19.51 -13.06
CA VAL A 134 7.43 -18.05 -12.90
C VAL A 134 8.85 -17.52 -13.17
N GLN A 135 9.89 -18.32 -12.91
CA GLN A 135 11.28 -17.98 -13.24
C GLN A 135 11.59 -18.04 -14.74
N SER A 136 10.76 -18.70 -15.55
CA SER A 136 11.05 -18.95 -16.98
C SER A 136 11.04 -17.71 -17.88
N GLY A 137 10.63 -16.55 -17.36
CA GLY A 137 10.63 -15.32 -18.10
C GLY A 137 10.39 -14.10 -17.22
N PRO A 138 10.26 -12.91 -17.82
CA PRO A 138 10.05 -11.70 -17.07
C PRO A 138 8.63 -11.62 -16.51
N VAL A 139 8.49 -10.91 -15.39
CA VAL A 139 7.23 -10.61 -14.73
C VAL A 139 7.04 -9.10 -14.61
N VAL A 140 5.78 -8.68 -14.51
CA VAL A 140 5.43 -7.30 -14.12
C VAL A 140 4.83 -7.35 -12.72
N ALA A 141 5.61 -6.92 -11.72
CA ALA A 141 5.14 -6.73 -10.36
C ALA A 141 4.53 -5.34 -10.20
N MET A 142 3.41 -5.23 -9.50
CA MET A 142 2.74 -3.94 -9.25
C MET A 142 2.13 -3.90 -7.86
N VAL A 143 2.04 -2.69 -7.31
CA VAL A 143 1.32 -2.38 -6.09
C VAL A 143 0.18 -1.44 -6.43
N LEU A 144 -1.04 -1.84 -6.08
CA LEU A 144 -2.27 -1.11 -6.32
C LEU A 144 -2.85 -0.65 -4.99
N GLU A 145 -3.37 0.57 -4.94
CA GLU A 145 -3.92 1.22 -3.76
C GLU A 145 -5.38 1.64 -4.00
N GLY A 146 -6.24 1.50 -3.00
CA GLY A 146 -7.62 1.95 -3.02
C GLY A 146 -8.48 1.28 -1.95
N PRO A 147 -9.78 1.63 -1.87
CA PRO A 147 -10.71 0.95 -0.97
C PRO A 147 -10.86 -0.53 -1.32
N ASP A 148 -10.78 -1.39 -0.31
CA ASP A 148 -10.88 -2.86 -0.46
C ASP A 148 -9.96 -3.41 -1.57
N ALA A 149 -8.78 -2.81 -1.79
CA ALA A 149 -7.94 -3.07 -2.97
C ALA A 149 -7.64 -4.56 -3.18
N ILE A 150 -7.45 -5.32 -2.09
CA ILE A 150 -7.18 -6.75 -2.11
C ILE A 150 -8.40 -7.51 -2.67
N LYS A 151 -9.57 -7.28 -2.08
CA LYS A 151 -10.83 -7.93 -2.48
C LYS A 151 -11.22 -7.53 -3.90
N VAL A 152 -11.14 -6.25 -4.24
CA VAL A 152 -11.42 -5.74 -5.59
C VAL A 152 -10.44 -6.33 -6.60
N GLY A 153 -9.15 -6.37 -6.29
CA GLY A 153 -8.13 -6.97 -7.14
C GLY A 153 -8.42 -8.45 -7.42
N ARG A 154 -8.73 -9.22 -6.38
CA ARG A 154 -9.16 -10.64 -6.49
C ARG A 154 -10.40 -10.83 -7.36
N LEU A 155 -11.39 -9.94 -7.24
CA LEU A 155 -12.60 -9.98 -8.06
C LEU A 155 -12.32 -9.70 -9.54
N LEU A 156 -11.48 -8.71 -9.85
CA LEU A 156 -11.06 -8.43 -11.23
C LEU A 156 -10.24 -9.55 -11.84
N ILE A 157 -9.35 -10.17 -11.06
CA ILE A 157 -8.52 -11.29 -11.49
C ILE A 157 -9.38 -12.51 -11.85
N GLY A 158 -10.36 -12.82 -11.00
CA GLY A 158 -11.18 -14.02 -11.13
C GLY A 158 -10.59 -15.26 -10.43
N THR A 159 -11.28 -16.39 -10.55
CA THR A 159 -10.96 -17.60 -9.78
C THR A 159 -9.63 -18.23 -10.24
N THR A 160 -9.01 -19.07 -9.40
CA THR A 160 -7.69 -19.68 -9.71
C THR A 160 -7.72 -20.54 -10.97
N ASP A 161 -8.85 -21.23 -11.20
CA ASP A 161 -9.14 -22.04 -12.37
C ASP A 161 -9.91 -21.19 -13.39
N PRO A 162 -9.30 -20.81 -14.53
CA PRO A 162 -9.95 -19.97 -15.54
C PRO A 162 -11.28 -20.52 -16.04
N SER A 163 -11.47 -21.85 -16.08
CA SER A 163 -12.72 -22.46 -16.53
C SER A 163 -13.91 -22.17 -15.61
N LYS A 164 -13.64 -21.78 -14.36
CA LYS A 164 -14.61 -21.40 -13.34
C LYS A 164 -14.63 -19.89 -13.11
N SER A 165 -13.90 -19.12 -13.93
CA SER A 165 -13.80 -17.68 -13.77
C SER A 165 -14.89 -17.01 -14.59
N PRO A 166 -15.71 -16.12 -14.01
CA PRO A 166 -16.77 -15.46 -14.76
C PRO A 166 -16.23 -14.64 -15.95
N PRO A 167 -16.97 -14.55 -17.07
CA PRO A 167 -16.68 -13.59 -18.13
C PRO A 167 -16.58 -12.16 -17.58
N GLY A 168 -15.66 -11.37 -18.13
CA GLY A 168 -15.32 -10.03 -17.67
C GLY A 168 -14.17 -9.99 -16.65
N THR A 169 -13.79 -11.13 -16.06
CA THR A 169 -12.57 -11.23 -15.23
C THR A 169 -11.33 -11.44 -16.10
N ILE A 170 -10.16 -11.08 -15.60
CA ILE A 170 -8.88 -11.26 -16.34
C ILE A 170 -8.69 -12.72 -16.73
N ARG A 171 -8.90 -13.66 -15.81
CA ARG A 171 -8.73 -15.09 -16.11
C ARG A 171 -9.86 -15.64 -16.97
N GLY A 172 -11.10 -15.20 -16.77
CA GLY A 172 -12.25 -15.63 -17.57
C GLY A 172 -12.13 -15.21 -19.03
N ASP A 173 -11.62 -14.00 -19.27
CA ASP A 173 -11.48 -13.45 -20.62
C ASP A 173 -10.20 -13.93 -21.32
N LEU A 174 -9.10 -14.11 -20.56
CA LEU A 174 -7.77 -14.21 -21.15
C LEU A 174 -7.05 -15.52 -20.85
N ALA A 175 -7.52 -16.38 -19.94
CA ALA A 175 -6.82 -17.62 -19.57
C ALA A 175 -7.65 -18.89 -19.85
N LEU A 176 -6.96 -20.01 -20.04
CA LEU A 176 -7.59 -21.32 -20.32
C LEU A 176 -7.24 -22.40 -19.29
N GLN A 177 -6.05 -22.34 -18.68
CA GLN A 177 -5.54 -23.41 -17.81
C GLN A 177 -5.00 -22.84 -16.49
N THR A 178 -5.24 -23.55 -15.40
CA THR A 178 -4.85 -23.15 -14.03
C THR A 178 -3.36 -22.84 -13.86
N ARG A 179 -2.47 -23.59 -14.52
CA ARG A 179 -1.01 -23.37 -14.40
C ARG A 179 -0.53 -22.13 -15.15
N LYS A 180 -1.24 -21.73 -16.20
CA LYS A 180 -0.96 -20.56 -17.06
C LYS A 180 -2.12 -19.58 -16.98
N ASN A 181 -2.35 -19.09 -15.76
CA ASN A 181 -3.48 -18.24 -15.41
C ASN A 181 -3.11 -16.75 -15.34
N LEU A 182 -2.04 -16.35 -16.03
CA LEU A 182 -1.59 -14.99 -16.33
C LEU A 182 -1.13 -14.11 -15.17
N ILE A 183 -1.74 -14.22 -13.99
CA ILE A 183 -1.64 -13.21 -12.96
C ILE A 183 -1.74 -13.80 -11.56
N HIS A 184 -1.03 -13.20 -10.62
CA HIS A 184 -1.13 -13.38 -9.18
C HIS A 184 -1.71 -12.12 -8.54
N GLY A 185 -2.43 -12.27 -7.44
CA GLY A 185 -2.85 -11.17 -6.58
C GLY A 185 -3.02 -11.67 -5.15
N SER A 186 -2.61 -10.86 -4.18
CA SER A 186 -2.71 -11.17 -2.75
C SER A 186 -4.14 -11.53 -2.35
N ASP A 187 -4.28 -12.38 -1.34
CA ASP A 187 -5.57 -12.93 -0.90
C ASP A 187 -6.03 -12.44 0.48
N SER A 188 -5.15 -11.79 1.24
CA SER A 188 -5.43 -11.20 2.54
C SER A 188 -4.57 -9.96 2.77
N SER A 189 -4.87 -9.21 3.83
CA SER A 189 -4.07 -8.03 4.22
C SER A 189 -2.66 -8.43 4.63
N GLU A 190 -2.53 -9.54 5.36
CA GLU A 190 -1.25 -10.09 5.81
C GLU A 190 -0.39 -10.55 4.62
N SER A 191 -1.00 -11.24 3.64
CA SER A 191 -0.28 -11.67 2.46
C SER A 191 0.10 -10.49 1.57
N ALA A 192 -0.78 -9.50 1.42
CA ALA A 192 -0.49 -8.27 0.69
C ALA A 192 0.69 -7.50 1.29
N GLN A 193 0.70 -7.27 2.60
CA GLN A 193 1.79 -6.57 3.27
C GLN A 193 3.12 -7.29 3.06
N ARG A 194 3.17 -8.60 3.36
CA ARG A 194 4.36 -9.42 3.19
C ARG A 194 4.86 -9.45 1.75
N GLU A 195 3.95 -9.57 0.78
CA GLU A 195 4.31 -9.58 -0.64
C GLU A 195 4.83 -8.21 -1.10
N ILE A 196 4.22 -7.11 -0.67
CA ILE A 196 4.71 -5.76 -1.00
C ILE A 196 6.12 -5.56 -0.43
N GLU A 197 6.35 -5.88 0.84
CA GLU A 197 7.66 -5.75 1.49
C GLU A 197 8.74 -6.65 0.85
N LEU A 198 8.33 -7.85 0.40
CA LEU A 198 9.23 -8.79 -0.26
C LEU A 198 9.63 -8.30 -1.67
N TRP A 199 8.67 -7.74 -2.41
CA TRP A 199 8.88 -7.39 -3.82
C TRP A 199 9.31 -5.94 -4.02
N PHE A 200 9.03 -5.01 -3.12
CA PHE A 200 9.31 -3.57 -3.27
C PHE A 200 10.01 -3.00 -2.04
N GLY A 201 11.11 -2.28 -2.28
CA GLY A 201 11.66 -1.35 -1.31
C GLY A 201 10.80 -0.09 -1.21
N GLN A 202 10.84 0.58 -0.06
CA GLN A 202 10.02 1.77 0.19
C GLN A 202 10.22 2.90 -0.85
N ARG A 203 11.43 3.05 -1.39
CA ARG A 203 11.74 4.06 -2.43
C ARG A 203 11.17 3.73 -3.81
N GLU A 204 10.70 2.51 -4.00
CA GLU A 204 10.08 2.05 -5.25
C GLU A 204 8.56 2.23 -5.22
N LEU A 205 8.00 2.64 -4.08
CA LEU A 205 6.62 3.05 -3.93
C LEU A 205 6.53 4.57 -4.04
N VAL A 206 5.55 5.05 -4.80
CA VAL A 206 5.36 6.47 -5.10
C VAL A 206 4.05 6.93 -4.47
N GLY A 207 4.14 7.87 -3.53
CA GLY A 207 2.98 8.62 -3.06
C GLY A 207 2.63 9.72 -4.05
N TRP A 208 1.40 9.72 -4.55
CA TRP A 208 0.89 10.76 -5.46
C TRP A 208 -0.61 10.96 -5.30
N GLU A 209 -1.07 12.16 -5.63
CA GLU A 209 -2.49 12.53 -5.67
C GLU A 209 -3.06 12.22 -7.05
N LYS A 210 -4.10 11.36 -7.09
CA LYS A 210 -4.80 11.06 -8.34
C LYS A 210 -6.02 11.98 -8.45
N ASP A 211 -5.99 12.92 -9.40
CA ASP A 211 -7.05 13.91 -9.58
C ASP A 211 -8.45 13.30 -9.70
N SER A 212 -8.56 12.11 -10.30
CA SER A 212 -9.84 11.42 -10.46
C SER A 212 -10.43 10.89 -9.15
N ASP A 213 -9.68 10.82 -8.05
CA ASP A 213 -10.17 10.31 -6.76
C ASP A 213 -11.35 11.12 -6.23
N LYS A 214 -11.43 12.42 -6.54
CA LYS A 214 -12.58 13.27 -6.20
C LYS A 214 -13.91 12.83 -6.83
N TRP A 215 -13.85 12.00 -7.88
CA TRP A 215 -15.02 11.45 -8.56
C TRP A 215 -15.27 9.97 -8.23
N LEU A 216 -14.28 9.30 -7.63
CA LEU A 216 -14.30 7.86 -7.37
C LEU A 216 -14.52 7.53 -5.89
N LEU A 217 -14.07 8.42 -4.99
CA LEU A 217 -14.10 8.23 -3.55
C LEU A 217 -15.09 9.22 -2.93
N GLU A 218 -15.89 8.73 -1.99
CA GLU A 218 -16.67 9.60 -1.11
C GLU A 218 -15.69 10.29 -0.14
N ARG A 219 -15.76 11.62 -0.05
CA ARG A 219 -15.05 12.39 0.97
C ARG A 219 -16.07 12.68 2.07
N GLU A 220 -15.81 12.21 3.28
CA GLU A 220 -16.56 12.65 4.47
C GLU A 220 -16.24 14.11 4.83
#